data_AF-A0A1B2HQ32-F1
#
_entry.id   AF-A0A1B2HQ32-F1
#
_cell.length_a   1.000
_cell.length_b   1.000
_cell.length_c   1.000
_cell.angle_alpha   90.00
_cell.angle_beta   90.00
_cell.angle_gamma   90.00
#
_symmetry.space_group_name_H-M   'P 1'
#
loop_
_entity.id
_entity.type
_entity.pdbx_description
1 polymer ?
#
loop_
_entity_poly.entity_id
_entity_poly.type
_entity_poly.pdbx_seq_one_letter_code
_entity_poly.pdbx_strand_id
1 'polypeptide(L)'
;MRHDELDVPGRLVRYRGVDHRLQHMPGKWWITADHAVDGSFVKKSRHTFVKQLAHDDVLDCYDLTRPGTYRGMPVVILSSEGRGYLVTTRDPRAHAEGFERDDHRSPLAKLIAFDDPRLRYTTTVTPVPMLWKIAYDWDGFTERLADAVRDVTGGVFLIVPAKADPKRYVQFAAAPDRLDAEAPGKDVVPDADEFQLRRFDWVAPDVAQPNWTSSLRRPALTAELVRLARRCSAALPEAYGITSPDELTYRAWREPAGAEVTAVEFPALG
;
A
#
# COMPACT_ATOMS: atom_id res chain seq x y z
N MET A 1 -26.93 31.38 -12.75
CA MET A 1 -26.71 30.19 -11.91
C MET A 1 -25.30 30.25 -11.39
N ARG A 2 -25.07 30.04 -10.09
CA ARG A 2 -23.74 29.75 -9.56
C ARG A 2 -23.39 28.36 -10.10
N HIS A 3 -22.35 28.23 -10.91
CA HIS A 3 -21.85 26.91 -11.28
C HIS A 3 -21.09 26.39 -10.06
N ASP A 4 -21.58 25.30 -9.48
CA ASP A 4 -20.90 24.63 -8.37
C ASP A 4 -19.51 24.20 -8.86
N GLU A 5 -18.50 24.52 -8.06
CA GLU A 5 -17.13 24.17 -8.36
C GLU A 5 -16.99 22.65 -8.40
N LEU A 6 -16.52 22.11 -9.52
CA LEU A 6 -16.36 20.67 -9.67
C LEU A 6 -15.11 20.21 -8.93
N ASP A 7 -15.27 19.27 -8.00
CA ASP A 7 -14.13 18.57 -7.39
C ASP A 7 -13.25 17.95 -8.45
N VAL A 8 -11.93 18.04 -8.29
CA VAL A 8 -11.00 17.45 -9.26
C VAL A 8 -11.15 15.92 -9.26
N PRO A 9 -11.35 15.26 -10.43
CA PRO A 9 -11.37 13.81 -10.54
C PRO A 9 -10.13 13.15 -9.94
N GLY A 10 -10.32 11.92 -9.49
CA GLY A 10 -9.30 11.13 -8.85
C GLY A 10 -9.87 10.34 -7.68
N ARG A 11 -8.98 9.84 -6.85
CA ARG A 11 -9.34 9.12 -5.64
C ARG A 11 -9.62 10.10 -4.50
N LEU A 12 -10.83 10.04 -3.98
CA LEU A 12 -11.34 10.94 -2.96
C LEU A 12 -11.76 10.16 -1.71
N VAL A 13 -11.66 10.82 -0.57
CA VAL A 13 -12.17 10.36 0.71
C VAL A 13 -13.12 11.41 1.25
N ARG A 14 -14.31 11.00 1.68
CA ARG A 14 -15.27 11.90 2.32
C ARG A 14 -14.97 11.98 3.81
N TYR A 15 -14.57 13.16 4.26
CA TYR A 15 -14.31 13.45 5.67
C TYR A 15 -15.20 14.62 6.11
N ARG A 16 -15.99 14.42 7.17
CA ARG A 16 -16.94 15.43 7.69
C ARG A 16 -17.89 16.01 6.62
N GLY A 17 -18.25 15.19 5.63
CA GLY A 17 -19.15 15.59 4.54
C GLY A 17 -18.47 16.38 3.42
N VAL A 18 -17.14 16.55 3.47
CA VAL A 18 -16.34 17.22 2.44
C VAL A 18 -15.43 16.21 1.76
N ASP A 19 -15.27 16.35 0.45
CA ASP A 19 -14.48 15.47 -0.37
C ASP A 19 -13.02 15.94 -0.36
N HIS A 20 -12.10 15.06 0.03
CA HIS A 20 -10.68 15.37 0.06
C HIS A 20 -9.89 14.41 -0.82
N ARG A 21 -8.86 14.94 -1.48
CA ARG A 21 -7.96 14.10 -2.30
C ARG A 21 -7.16 13.16 -1.42
N LEU A 22 -7.24 11.87 -1.74
CA LEU A 22 -6.41 10.85 -1.11
C LEU A 22 -5.01 10.88 -1.72
N GLN A 23 -4.00 10.91 -0.86
CA GLN A 23 -2.60 10.84 -1.23
C GLN A 23 -1.92 9.67 -0.51
N HIS A 24 -1.02 9.00 -1.22
CA HIS A 24 -0.17 7.96 -0.67
C HIS A 24 1.28 8.44 -0.71
N MET A 25 1.93 8.43 0.44
CA MET A 25 3.37 8.51 0.61
C MET A 25 3.84 7.19 1.22
N PRO A 26 5.12 6.78 1.10
CA PRO A 26 5.58 5.47 1.59
C PRO A 26 5.06 5.13 2.99
N GLY A 27 4.21 4.09 3.07
CA GLY A 27 3.62 3.57 4.32
C GLY A 27 2.55 4.45 4.97
N LYS A 28 2.11 5.56 4.35
CA LYS A 28 1.18 6.51 4.96
C LYS A 28 0.17 7.08 3.98
N TRP A 29 -1.07 7.16 4.45
CA TRP A 29 -2.20 7.73 3.71
C TRP A 29 -2.59 9.07 4.29
N TRP A 30 -2.87 10.04 3.41
CA TRP A 30 -3.15 11.41 3.80
C TRP A 30 -4.30 11.97 3.00
N ILE A 31 -5.08 12.85 3.62
CA ILE A 31 -6.00 13.74 2.93
C ILE A 31 -5.53 15.18 3.07
N THR A 32 -5.74 15.98 2.03
CA THR A 32 -5.30 17.38 1.98
C THR A 32 -6.47 18.35 1.93
N ALA A 33 -6.29 19.51 2.54
CA ALA A 33 -7.22 20.63 2.50
C ALA A 33 -6.45 21.95 2.39
N ASP A 34 -7.11 23.00 1.93
CA ASP A 34 -6.57 24.37 1.87
C ASP A 34 -6.73 25.14 3.21
N HIS A 35 -7.55 24.62 4.12
CA HIS A 35 -7.77 25.11 5.48
C HIS A 35 -7.78 23.95 6.49
N ALA A 36 -7.66 24.27 7.79
CA ALA A 36 -7.84 23.27 8.85
C ALA A 36 -9.33 22.93 8.99
N VAL A 37 -9.71 21.70 8.64
CA VAL A 37 -11.09 21.21 8.79
C VAL A 37 -11.43 21.01 10.27
N ASP A 38 -10.49 20.46 11.03
CA ASP A 38 -10.54 20.33 12.49
C ASP A 38 -9.10 20.19 13.07
N GLY A 39 -8.98 19.90 14.37
CA GLY A 39 -7.70 19.76 15.06
C GLY A 39 -6.82 18.59 14.59
N SER A 40 -7.33 17.67 13.76
CA SER A 40 -6.53 16.57 13.20
C SER A 40 -5.74 16.96 11.95
N PHE A 41 -6.05 18.11 11.35
CA PHE A 41 -5.32 18.65 10.20
C PHE A 41 -4.13 19.48 10.66
N VAL A 42 -2.93 19.08 10.22
CA VAL A 42 -1.67 19.78 10.50
C VAL A 42 -1.29 20.66 9.31
N LYS A 43 -0.96 21.92 9.57
CA LYS A 43 -0.49 22.84 8.54
C LYS A 43 0.88 22.39 8.00
N LYS A 44 0.98 22.18 6.69
CA LYS A 44 2.23 21.84 5.99
C LYS A 44 2.83 23.02 5.22
N SER A 45 1.99 23.89 4.67
CA SER A 45 2.43 25.06 3.90
C SER A 45 1.49 26.25 4.14
N ARG A 46 1.73 27.38 3.44
CA ARG A 46 0.89 28.57 3.52
C ARG A 46 -0.60 28.27 3.26
N HIS A 47 -0.90 27.35 2.33
CA HIS A 47 -2.24 27.02 1.86
C HIS A 47 -2.51 25.50 1.84
N THR A 48 -1.79 24.74 2.66
CA THR A 48 -1.94 23.28 2.68
C THR A 48 -1.96 22.77 4.09
N PHE A 49 -3.04 22.10 4.43
CA PHE A 49 -3.25 21.34 5.64
C PHE A 49 -3.40 19.87 5.27
N VAL A 50 -2.88 18.98 6.10
CA VAL A 50 -2.93 17.54 5.84
C VAL A 50 -3.39 16.81 7.09
N LYS A 51 -4.22 15.79 6.90
CA LYS A 51 -4.52 14.80 7.94
C LYS A 51 -3.94 13.47 7.49
N GLN A 52 -3.15 12.84 8.35
CA GLN A 52 -2.78 11.44 8.17
C GLN A 52 -3.99 10.57 8.57
N LEU A 53 -4.37 9.62 7.72
CA LEU A 53 -5.42 8.66 8.03
C LEU A 53 -4.87 7.56 8.93
N ALA A 54 -5.59 7.27 10.01
CA ALA A 54 -5.30 6.16 10.90
C ALA A 54 -5.92 4.86 10.39
N HIS A 55 -5.40 3.72 10.83
CA HIS A 55 -5.89 2.39 10.41
C HIS A 55 -7.37 2.15 10.77
N ASP A 56 -7.86 2.80 11.82
CA ASP A 56 -9.21 2.72 12.35
C ASP A 56 -10.14 3.82 11.81
N ASP A 57 -9.65 4.74 10.98
CA ASP A 57 -10.51 5.70 10.27
C ASP A 57 -11.43 4.94 9.31
N VAL A 58 -12.74 5.00 9.57
CA VAL A 58 -13.79 4.45 8.70
C VAL A 58 -14.41 5.59 7.90
N LEU A 59 -14.01 5.72 6.63
CA LEU A 59 -14.42 6.82 5.74
C LEU A 59 -14.80 6.28 4.37
N ASP A 60 -15.74 6.95 3.71
CA ASP A 60 -16.08 6.62 2.32
C ASP A 60 -14.91 6.97 1.40
N CYS A 61 -14.44 5.98 0.63
CA CYS A 61 -13.40 6.14 -0.38
C CYS A 61 -13.98 5.77 -1.75
N TYR A 62 -13.70 6.59 -2.77
CA TYR A 62 -14.20 6.34 -4.13
C TYR A 62 -13.32 7.01 -5.18
N ASP A 63 -13.37 6.46 -6.39
CA ASP A 63 -12.82 7.09 -7.58
C ASP A 63 -13.91 7.92 -8.26
N LEU A 64 -13.63 9.20 -8.44
CA LEU A 64 -14.46 10.15 -9.19
C LEU A 64 -13.87 10.34 -10.59
N THR A 65 -14.67 10.08 -11.62
CA THR A 65 -14.29 10.33 -13.02
C THR A 65 -15.39 11.05 -13.76
N ARG A 66 -15.01 11.83 -14.78
CA ARG A 66 -15.95 12.54 -15.66
C ARG A 66 -15.63 12.31 -17.12
N PRO A 67 -15.84 11.09 -17.65
CA PRO A 67 -15.67 10.82 -19.06
C PRO A 67 -16.75 11.53 -19.88
N GLY A 68 -16.38 11.96 -21.07
CA GLY A 68 -17.28 12.66 -21.96
C GLY A 68 -16.86 12.60 -23.41
N THR A 69 -17.61 13.34 -24.23
CA THR A 69 -17.28 13.62 -25.61
C THR A 69 -17.35 15.11 -25.89
N TYR A 70 -16.44 15.59 -26.73
CA TYR A 70 -16.47 16.93 -27.28
C TYR A 70 -16.27 16.85 -28.79
N ARG A 71 -17.27 17.28 -29.57
CA ARG A 71 -17.26 17.18 -31.05
C ARG A 71 -16.92 15.77 -31.56
N GLY A 72 -17.37 14.73 -30.86
CA GLY A 72 -17.10 13.33 -31.20
C GLY A 72 -15.71 12.81 -30.82
N MET A 73 -14.90 13.59 -30.12
CA MET A 73 -13.64 13.13 -29.51
C MET A 73 -13.88 12.70 -28.05
N PRO A 74 -13.27 11.60 -27.58
CA PRO A 74 -13.32 11.24 -26.17
C PRO A 74 -12.54 12.26 -25.35
N VAL A 75 -13.12 12.71 -24.25
CA VAL A 75 -12.52 13.70 -23.35
C VAL A 75 -12.75 13.34 -21.88
N VAL A 76 -11.96 13.94 -20.99
CA VAL A 76 -12.14 13.88 -19.53
C VAL A 76 -12.20 15.28 -18.96
N ILE A 77 -13.21 15.56 -18.13
CA ILE A 77 -13.39 16.86 -17.47
C ILE A 77 -12.59 16.84 -16.17
N LEU A 78 -11.63 17.75 -16.01
CA LEU A 78 -10.74 17.83 -14.85
C LEU A 78 -11.23 18.77 -13.75
N SER A 79 -11.79 19.91 -14.11
CA SER A 79 -12.19 20.93 -13.15
C SER A 79 -13.12 21.93 -13.82
N SER A 80 -13.71 22.80 -13.02
CA SER A 80 -14.29 24.06 -13.49
C SER A 80 -13.29 25.19 -13.24
N GLU A 81 -12.95 25.95 -14.27
CA GLU A 81 -12.01 27.08 -14.18
C GLU A 81 -12.60 28.32 -14.83
N GLY A 82 -12.66 29.42 -14.08
CA GLY A 82 -13.20 30.69 -14.58
C GLY A 82 -14.63 30.56 -15.10
N ARG A 83 -14.78 30.49 -16.44
CA ARG A 83 -16.08 30.42 -17.13
C ARG A 83 -16.28 29.13 -17.95
N GLY A 84 -15.50 28.09 -17.68
CA GLY A 84 -15.62 26.82 -18.41
C GLY A 84 -15.11 25.61 -17.65
N TYR A 85 -15.21 24.45 -18.30
CA TYR A 85 -14.62 23.20 -17.88
C TYR A 85 -13.22 23.08 -18.46
N LEU A 86 -12.24 22.77 -17.63
CA LEU A 86 -10.94 22.30 -18.11
C LEU A 86 -11.10 20.86 -18.56
N VAL A 87 -10.86 20.62 -19.84
CA VAL A 87 -11.10 19.33 -20.50
C VAL A 87 -9.81 18.82 -21.10
N THR A 88 -9.52 17.54 -20.93
CA THR A 88 -8.35 16.89 -21.52
C THR A 88 -8.70 15.74 -22.45
N THR A 89 -7.80 15.48 -23.41
CA THR A 89 -7.89 14.36 -24.33
C THR A 89 -6.51 13.89 -24.78
N ARG A 90 -6.46 12.67 -25.29
CA ARG A 90 -5.30 12.14 -26.02
C ARG A 90 -5.59 11.96 -27.51
N ASP A 91 -6.78 12.36 -27.98
CA ASP A 91 -7.17 12.25 -29.38
C ASP A 91 -6.31 13.21 -30.24
N PRO A 92 -5.59 12.71 -31.26
CA PRO A 92 -4.74 13.56 -32.09
C PRO A 92 -5.51 14.62 -32.87
N ARG A 93 -6.82 14.43 -33.11
CA ARG A 93 -7.68 15.41 -33.78
C ARG A 93 -7.85 16.70 -32.96
N ALA A 94 -7.56 16.66 -31.66
CA ALA A 94 -7.82 17.77 -30.75
C ALA A 94 -6.97 19.02 -31.02
N HIS A 95 -5.83 18.90 -31.70
CA HIS A 95 -5.05 20.06 -32.12
C HIS A 95 -5.82 20.99 -33.07
N ALA A 96 -6.54 20.41 -34.05
CA ALA A 96 -7.37 21.19 -34.97
C ALA A 96 -8.55 21.87 -34.27
N GLU A 97 -8.89 21.38 -33.08
CA GLU A 97 -9.94 21.91 -32.21
C GLU A 97 -9.40 22.87 -31.14
N GLY A 98 -8.12 23.24 -31.22
CA GLY A 98 -7.47 24.22 -30.33
C GLY A 98 -7.21 23.71 -28.92
N PHE A 99 -6.98 22.40 -28.76
CA PHE A 99 -6.37 21.90 -27.53
C PHE A 99 -4.85 22.05 -27.61
N GLU A 100 -4.25 22.39 -26.47
CA GLU A 100 -2.83 22.65 -26.34
C GLU A 100 -2.23 21.76 -25.24
N ARG A 101 -0.91 21.56 -25.24
CA ARG A 101 -0.24 20.87 -24.14
C ARG A 101 0.65 21.86 -23.41
N ASP A 102 0.62 21.80 -22.09
CA ASP A 102 1.55 22.57 -21.26
C ASP A 102 2.98 22.00 -21.36
N ASP A 103 3.12 20.69 -21.55
CA ASP A 103 4.39 20.02 -21.84
C ASP A 103 4.22 18.76 -22.71
N HIS A 104 5.33 18.14 -23.11
CA HIS A 104 5.33 16.96 -23.98
C HIS A 104 4.72 15.69 -23.33
N ARG A 105 4.59 15.64 -22.00
CA ARG A 105 4.11 14.48 -21.23
C ARG A 105 2.63 14.60 -20.86
N SER A 106 2.09 15.82 -20.90
CA SER A 106 0.73 16.15 -20.52
C SER A 106 -0.26 15.84 -21.65
N PRO A 107 -1.51 15.46 -21.32
CA PRO A 107 -2.56 15.36 -22.31
C PRO A 107 -2.87 16.73 -22.93
N LEU A 108 -3.54 16.72 -24.08
CA LEU A 108 -4.05 17.92 -24.72
C LEU A 108 -5.19 18.48 -23.85
N ALA A 109 -5.13 19.76 -23.51
CA ALA A 109 -6.07 20.44 -22.64
C ALA A 109 -6.74 21.64 -23.34
N LYS A 110 -7.97 21.93 -22.95
CA LYS A 110 -8.72 23.11 -23.41
C LYS A 110 -9.78 23.52 -22.40
N LEU A 111 -9.96 24.82 -22.23
CA LEU A 111 -11.11 25.37 -21.52
C LEU A 111 -12.34 25.43 -22.45
N ILE A 112 -13.42 24.74 -22.08
CA ILE A 112 -14.66 24.67 -22.85
C ILE A 112 -15.76 25.37 -22.06
N ALA A 113 -16.53 26.26 -22.69
CA ALA A 113 -17.60 27.00 -22.03
C ALA A 113 -18.66 26.06 -21.42
N PHE A 114 -19.22 26.45 -20.27
CA PHE A 114 -20.19 25.62 -19.53
C PHE A 114 -21.44 25.26 -20.33
N ASP A 115 -21.85 26.15 -21.23
CA ASP A 115 -23.04 26.03 -22.07
C ASP A 115 -22.75 25.48 -23.47
N ASP A 116 -21.50 25.08 -23.77
CA ASP A 116 -21.16 24.52 -25.07
C ASP A 116 -21.96 23.23 -25.32
N PRO A 117 -22.92 23.22 -26.27
CA PRO A 117 -23.79 22.08 -26.49
C PRO A 117 -23.07 20.90 -27.14
N ARG A 118 -21.80 21.04 -27.50
CA ARG A 118 -20.98 19.96 -28.07
C ARG A 118 -20.20 19.20 -27.01
N LEU A 119 -20.17 19.68 -25.76
CA LEU A 119 -19.63 18.95 -24.63
C LEU A 119 -20.73 18.12 -23.96
N ARG A 120 -20.48 16.83 -23.80
CA ARG A 120 -21.35 15.88 -23.10
C ARG A 120 -20.50 15.06 -22.16
N TYR A 121 -20.91 14.93 -20.91
CA TYR A 121 -20.18 14.09 -19.95
C TYR A 121 -21.12 13.49 -18.92
N THR A 122 -20.64 12.45 -18.25
CA THR A 122 -21.29 11.85 -17.10
C THR A 122 -20.33 11.90 -15.93
N THR A 123 -20.86 12.09 -14.72
CA THR A 123 -20.05 11.95 -13.50
C THR A 123 -20.24 10.54 -12.99
N THR A 124 -19.13 9.80 -12.88
CA THR A 124 -19.11 8.43 -12.35
C THR A 124 -18.39 8.44 -11.02
N VAL A 125 -19.05 7.91 -9.99
CA VAL A 125 -18.50 7.69 -8.66
C VAL A 125 -18.46 6.18 -8.43
N THR A 126 -17.27 5.64 -8.25
CA THR A 126 -17.05 4.21 -8.00
C THR A 126 -16.52 4.01 -6.59
N PRO A 127 -17.29 3.41 -5.66
CA PRO A 127 -16.78 3.05 -4.34
C PRO A 127 -15.54 2.16 -4.46
N VAL A 128 -14.51 2.47 -3.67
CA VAL A 128 -13.29 1.64 -3.59
C VAL A 128 -12.99 1.31 -2.12
N PRO A 129 -12.30 0.19 -1.85
CA PRO A 129 -11.91 -0.14 -0.48
C PRO A 129 -11.04 0.95 0.17
N MET A 130 -11.10 1.02 1.50
CA MET A 130 -10.23 1.88 2.31
C MET A 130 -8.80 1.33 2.26
N LEU A 131 -7.99 1.85 1.34
CA LEU A 131 -6.63 1.34 1.09
C LEU A 131 -5.72 1.45 2.31
N TRP A 132 -5.92 2.48 3.14
CA TRP A 132 -5.22 2.63 4.41
C TRP A 132 -5.65 1.63 5.47
N LYS A 133 -6.74 0.88 5.27
CA LYS A 133 -7.10 -0.23 6.16
C LYS A 133 -6.45 -1.53 5.68
N ILE A 134 -6.44 -1.74 4.36
CA ILE A 134 -5.76 -2.87 3.72
C ILE A 134 -4.25 -2.82 3.99
N ALA A 135 -3.65 -1.63 3.93
CA ALA A 135 -2.23 -1.45 4.22
C ALA A 135 -1.85 -1.86 5.66
N TYR A 136 -2.79 -1.91 6.60
CA TYR A 136 -2.54 -2.34 7.99
C TYR A 136 -3.13 -3.72 8.29
N ASP A 137 -3.50 -4.48 7.25
CA ASP A 137 -4.13 -5.79 7.37
C ASP A 137 -3.11 -6.88 7.73
N TRP A 138 -2.68 -6.87 8.99
CA TRP A 138 -1.81 -7.89 9.57
C TRP A 138 -2.44 -9.28 9.57
N ASP A 139 -3.76 -9.38 9.68
CA ASP A 139 -4.48 -10.66 9.61
C ASP A 139 -4.39 -11.25 8.20
N GLY A 140 -4.70 -10.45 7.17
CA GLY A 140 -4.53 -10.87 5.78
C GLY A 140 -3.08 -11.18 5.42
N PHE A 141 -2.11 -10.41 5.94
CA PHE A 141 -0.68 -10.75 5.79
C PHE A 141 -0.34 -12.10 6.45
N THR A 142 -0.86 -12.35 7.64
CA THR A 142 -0.65 -13.62 8.37
C THR A 142 -1.16 -14.82 7.58
N GLU A 143 -2.34 -14.71 6.96
CA GLU A 143 -2.90 -15.78 6.12
C GLU A 143 -2.01 -16.07 4.91
N ARG A 144 -1.58 -15.02 4.20
CA ARG A 144 -0.67 -15.15 3.05
C ARG A 144 0.70 -15.70 3.45
N LEU A 145 1.20 -15.31 4.62
CA LEU A 145 2.43 -15.86 5.18
C LEU A 145 2.27 -17.35 5.54
N ALA A 146 1.15 -17.76 6.12
CA ALA A 146 0.89 -19.17 6.41
C ALA A 146 0.88 -20.04 5.14
N ASP A 147 0.35 -19.49 4.04
CA ASP A 147 0.38 -20.15 2.74
C ASP A 147 1.81 -20.22 2.17
N ALA A 148 2.55 -19.12 2.19
CA ALA A 148 3.94 -19.11 1.73
C ALA A 148 4.83 -20.07 2.53
N VAL A 149 4.68 -20.09 3.85
CA VAL A 149 5.47 -20.94 4.75
C VAL A 149 5.21 -22.43 4.50
N ARG A 150 4.02 -22.81 4.02
CA ARG A 150 3.71 -24.19 3.59
C ARG A 150 4.62 -24.65 2.46
N ASP A 151 4.92 -23.74 1.54
CA ASP A 151 5.68 -23.98 0.32
C ASP A 151 7.20 -23.82 0.52
N VAL A 152 7.65 -23.37 1.69
CA VAL A 152 9.06 -23.42 2.12
C VAL A 152 9.42 -24.89 2.39
N THR A 153 10.02 -25.53 1.38
CA THR A 153 10.44 -26.94 1.39
C THR A 153 11.96 -27.07 1.54
N GLY A 154 12.46 -28.30 1.71
CA GLY A 154 13.89 -28.56 1.91
C GLY A 154 14.79 -27.80 0.92
N GLY A 155 15.75 -27.03 1.46
CA GLY A 155 16.68 -26.21 0.70
C GLY A 155 16.13 -24.87 0.20
N VAL A 156 14.88 -24.53 0.53
CA VAL A 156 14.28 -23.20 0.29
C VAL A 156 14.45 -22.33 1.53
N PHE A 157 14.89 -21.11 1.30
CA PHE A 157 14.97 -20.04 2.29
C PHE A 157 14.02 -18.92 1.89
N LEU A 158 13.30 -18.38 2.87
CA LEU A 158 12.42 -17.22 2.71
C LEU A 158 12.80 -16.20 3.78
N ILE A 159 13.04 -14.95 3.39
CA ILE A 159 13.20 -13.83 4.33
C ILE A 159 12.15 -12.76 4.01
N VAL A 160 11.54 -12.23 5.06
CA VAL A 160 10.58 -11.12 4.99
C VAL A 160 11.15 -9.95 5.80
N PRO A 161 11.97 -9.08 5.17
CA PRO A 161 12.55 -7.92 5.84
C PRO A 161 11.71 -6.65 5.67
N ALA A 162 11.90 -5.71 6.59
CA ALA A 162 11.46 -4.33 6.40
C ALA A 162 12.24 -3.66 5.26
N LYS A 163 11.55 -2.89 4.42
CA LYS A 163 12.13 -2.13 3.30
C LYS A 163 13.14 -1.08 3.77
N ALA A 164 12.85 -0.41 4.88
CA ALA A 164 13.68 0.69 5.39
C ALA A 164 14.93 0.21 6.14
N ASP A 165 14.84 -0.93 6.82
CA ASP A 165 15.92 -1.53 7.59
C ASP A 165 15.89 -3.06 7.45
N PRO A 166 16.63 -3.63 6.49
CA PRO A 166 16.61 -5.07 6.22
C PRO A 166 17.10 -5.96 7.38
N LYS A 167 17.65 -5.37 8.45
CA LYS A 167 18.00 -6.10 9.68
C LYS A 167 16.77 -6.48 10.51
N ARG A 168 15.62 -5.84 10.29
CA ARG A 168 14.35 -6.19 10.92
C ARG A 168 13.61 -7.16 10.02
N TYR A 169 13.68 -8.45 10.36
CA TYR A 169 13.13 -9.49 9.51
C TYR A 169 12.60 -10.68 10.31
N VAL A 170 11.80 -11.49 9.63
CA VAL A 170 11.63 -12.90 9.96
C VAL A 170 12.14 -13.72 8.79
N GLN A 171 12.87 -14.80 9.06
CA GLN A 171 13.36 -15.71 8.03
C GLN A 171 12.92 -17.14 8.31
N PHE A 172 12.87 -17.96 7.27
CA PHE A 172 12.43 -19.33 7.29
C PHE A 172 13.44 -20.21 6.57
N ALA A 173 13.80 -21.33 7.20
CA ALA A 173 14.61 -22.38 6.61
C ALA A 173 13.95 -23.72 6.88
N ALA A 174 13.75 -24.52 5.83
CA ALA A 174 13.17 -25.85 5.96
C ALA A 174 14.23 -26.95 5.79
N ALA A 175 14.23 -27.86 6.75
CA ALA A 175 14.79 -29.21 6.65
C ALA A 175 13.67 -30.21 6.27
N PRO A 176 13.99 -31.47 5.93
CA PRO A 176 12.98 -32.48 5.60
C PRO A 176 11.95 -32.72 6.71
N ASP A 177 12.35 -32.64 7.97
CA ASP A 177 11.55 -32.98 9.16
C ASP A 177 11.20 -31.77 10.03
N ARG A 178 11.66 -30.56 9.65
CA ARG A 178 11.52 -29.35 10.46
C ARG A 178 11.50 -28.10 9.61
N LEU A 179 10.77 -27.10 10.07
CA LEU A 179 10.79 -25.74 9.56
C LEU A 179 11.19 -24.82 10.71
N ASP A 180 12.21 -24.01 10.49
CA ASP A 180 12.68 -23.01 11.43
C ASP A 180 12.28 -21.63 10.98
N ALA A 181 11.64 -20.89 11.87
CA ALA A 181 11.53 -19.45 11.77
C ALA A 181 12.56 -18.80 12.69
N GLU A 182 13.22 -17.75 12.21
CA GLU A 182 14.22 -17.00 12.96
C GLU A 182 13.93 -15.50 12.91
N ALA A 183 14.29 -14.81 14.00
CA ALA A 183 14.10 -13.39 14.20
C ALA A 183 15.35 -12.79 14.89
N PRO A 184 15.89 -11.65 14.42
CA PRO A 184 17.06 -11.02 15.04
C PRO A 184 16.83 -10.50 16.46
N GLY A 185 17.86 -10.63 17.31
CA GLY A 185 17.88 -10.05 18.66
C GLY A 185 18.55 -8.67 18.71
N LYS A 186 18.81 -8.19 19.93
CA LYS A 186 19.46 -6.90 20.21
C LYS A 186 20.90 -6.79 19.72
N ASP A 187 21.55 -7.91 19.47
CA ASP A 187 22.88 -8.00 18.88
C ASP A 187 22.90 -7.50 17.42
N VAL A 188 21.79 -7.66 16.70
CA VAL A 188 21.62 -7.21 15.30
C VAL A 188 20.78 -5.94 15.19
N VAL A 189 19.69 -5.86 15.97
CA VAL A 189 18.72 -4.75 15.99
C VAL A 189 18.70 -4.15 17.41
N PRO A 190 19.51 -3.12 17.71
CA PRO A 190 19.76 -2.66 19.08
C PRO A 190 18.51 -2.27 19.90
N ASP A 191 17.46 -1.84 19.22
CA ASP A 191 16.17 -1.43 19.78
C ASP A 191 15.08 -2.51 19.69
N ALA A 192 15.41 -3.76 19.34
CA ALA A 192 14.46 -4.86 19.32
C ALA A 192 13.84 -5.09 20.71
N ASP A 193 12.51 -5.22 20.75
CA ASP A 193 11.80 -5.59 21.98
C ASP A 193 11.75 -7.12 22.15
N GLU A 194 12.83 -7.67 22.71
CA GLU A 194 12.97 -9.09 23.03
C GLU A 194 11.99 -9.60 24.11
N PHE A 195 11.33 -8.70 24.84
CA PHE A 195 10.23 -9.10 25.71
C PHE A 195 9.03 -9.56 24.88
N GLN A 196 8.73 -8.87 23.78
CA GLN A 196 7.67 -9.28 22.85
C GLN A 196 8.00 -10.60 22.18
N LEU A 197 9.25 -10.81 21.73
CA LEU A 197 9.66 -12.11 21.17
C LEU A 197 9.41 -13.25 22.16
N ARG A 198 9.81 -13.11 23.44
CA ARG A 198 9.47 -14.09 24.48
C ARG A 198 7.98 -14.27 24.69
N ARG A 199 7.22 -13.16 24.74
CA ARG A 199 5.77 -13.17 24.94
C ARG A 199 5.04 -13.95 23.85
N PHE A 200 5.57 -13.95 22.63
CA PHE A 200 5.04 -14.72 21.51
C PHE A 200 5.70 -16.11 21.37
N ASP A 201 6.30 -16.64 22.44
CA ASP A 201 6.93 -17.98 22.51
C ASP A 201 8.09 -18.19 21.52
N TRP A 202 8.84 -17.15 21.20
CA TRP A 202 10.15 -17.34 20.57
C TRP A 202 11.15 -17.87 21.60
N VAL A 203 11.98 -18.83 21.18
CA VAL A 203 13.09 -19.36 21.97
C VAL A 203 14.26 -18.39 21.88
N ALA A 204 14.84 -18.03 23.03
CA ALA A 204 15.96 -17.11 23.09
C ALA A 204 17.21 -17.69 22.41
N PRO A 205 18.07 -16.82 21.83
CA PRO A 205 19.35 -17.23 21.26
C PRO A 205 20.24 -18.03 22.23
N ASP A 206 21.03 -18.93 21.67
CA ASP A 206 22.15 -19.59 22.34
C ASP A 206 23.38 -19.65 21.42
N VAL A 207 24.42 -20.39 21.84
CA VAL A 207 25.68 -20.51 21.07
C VAL A 207 25.48 -21.24 19.74
N ALA A 208 24.55 -22.19 19.67
CA ALA A 208 24.26 -22.97 18.48
C ALA A 208 23.29 -22.25 17.54
N GLN A 209 22.41 -21.41 18.09
CA GLN A 209 21.43 -20.65 17.34
C GLN A 209 21.42 -19.17 17.78
N PRO A 210 22.16 -18.29 17.08
CA PRO A 210 22.34 -16.90 17.50
C PRO A 210 21.09 -16.02 17.32
N ASN A 211 20.07 -16.51 16.62
CA ASN A 211 18.80 -15.81 16.42
C ASN A 211 17.70 -16.32 17.35
N TRP A 212 16.72 -15.47 17.65
CA TRP A 212 15.47 -15.93 18.26
C TRP A 212 14.81 -16.93 17.33
N THR A 213 14.37 -18.07 17.85
CA THR A 213 13.91 -19.18 16.99
C THR A 213 12.55 -19.71 17.38
N SER A 214 11.75 -20.09 16.38
CA SER A 214 10.51 -20.83 16.55
C SER A 214 10.46 -21.96 15.52
N SER A 215 10.52 -23.20 16.00
CA SER A 215 10.59 -24.38 15.15
C SER A 215 9.26 -25.13 15.08
N LEU A 216 8.97 -25.71 13.92
CA LEU A 216 7.81 -26.54 13.66
C LEU A 216 8.25 -27.88 13.06
N ARG A 217 7.83 -29.00 13.66
CA ARG A 217 8.08 -30.34 13.08
C ARG A 217 7.24 -30.55 11.83
N ARG A 218 7.78 -31.30 10.87
CA ARG A 218 7.11 -31.66 9.61
C ARG A 218 6.86 -33.17 9.52
N PRO A 219 5.76 -33.62 8.88
CA PRO A 219 4.69 -32.79 8.32
C PRO A 219 3.87 -32.08 9.41
N ALA A 220 3.44 -30.84 9.14
CA ALA A 220 2.67 -30.01 10.06
C ALA A 220 1.23 -29.85 9.58
N LEU A 221 0.30 -29.69 10.50
CA LEU A 221 -1.08 -29.35 10.21
C LEU A 221 -1.21 -27.90 9.75
N THR A 222 -2.23 -27.59 8.94
CA THR A 222 -2.54 -26.21 8.52
C THR A 222 -2.67 -25.26 9.71
N ALA A 223 -3.31 -25.71 10.80
CA ALA A 223 -3.44 -24.92 12.02
C ALA A 223 -2.09 -24.61 12.70
N GLU A 224 -1.09 -25.49 12.56
CA GLU A 224 0.25 -25.27 13.11
C GLU A 224 1.04 -24.26 12.27
N LEU A 225 0.95 -24.35 10.94
CA LEU A 225 1.52 -23.35 10.03
C LEU A 225 0.94 -21.97 10.28
N VAL A 226 -0.38 -21.86 10.46
CA VAL A 226 -1.06 -20.60 10.81
C VAL A 226 -0.57 -20.06 12.16
N ARG A 227 -0.36 -20.91 13.17
CA ARG A 227 0.20 -20.48 14.46
C ARG A 227 1.64 -19.96 14.32
N LEU A 228 2.47 -20.62 13.54
CA LEU A 228 3.83 -20.15 13.25
C LEU A 228 3.80 -18.81 12.53
N ALA A 229 2.98 -18.67 11.47
CA ALA A 229 2.83 -17.43 10.74
C ALA A 229 2.31 -16.28 11.60
N ARG A 230 1.38 -16.53 12.54
CA ARG A 230 0.91 -15.52 13.53
C ARG A 230 2.05 -15.03 14.41
N ARG A 231 2.86 -15.95 14.93
CA ARG A 231 4.03 -15.62 15.76
C ARG A 231 5.06 -14.78 15.00
N CYS A 232 5.33 -15.13 13.74
CA CYS A 232 6.21 -14.36 12.86
C CYS A 232 5.64 -12.99 12.50
N SER A 233 4.34 -12.93 12.17
CA SER A 233 3.67 -11.67 11.83
C SER A 233 3.59 -10.73 13.02
N ALA A 234 3.42 -11.23 14.26
CA ALA A 234 3.42 -10.43 15.47
C ALA A 234 4.81 -9.87 15.83
N ALA A 235 5.89 -10.60 15.54
CA ALA A 235 7.25 -10.11 15.81
C ALA A 235 7.56 -8.80 15.06
N LEU A 236 7.04 -8.64 13.84
CA LEU A 236 7.32 -7.48 12.98
C LEU A 236 6.82 -6.14 13.59
N PRO A 237 5.54 -5.96 13.95
CA PRO A 237 5.08 -4.76 14.63
C PRO A 237 5.54 -4.70 16.09
N GLU A 238 5.45 -5.81 16.84
CA GLU A 238 5.62 -5.77 18.31
C GLU A 238 7.09 -5.66 18.73
N ALA A 239 8.00 -6.42 18.08
CA ALA A 239 9.42 -6.39 18.44
C ALA A 239 10.22 -5.36 17.64
N TYR A 240 9.80 -5.05 16.41
CA TYR A 240 10.57 -4.20 15.50
C TYR A 240 9.90 -2.88 15.12
N GLY A 241 8.67 -2.62 15.58
CA GLY A 241 7.97 -1.35 15.34
C GLY A 241 7.52 -1.13 13.89
N ILE A 242 7.44 -2.19 13.08
CA ILE A 242 6.98 -2.11 11.69
C ILE A 242 5.47 -1.85 11.71
N THR A 243 5.02 -0.72 11.17
CA THR A 243 3.61 -0.31 11.42
C THR A 243 2.62 -0.97 10.47
N SER A 244 3.08 -1.44 9.32
CA SER A 244 2.26 -1.94 8.23
C SER A 244 2.97 -3.05 7.45
N PRO A 245 2.26 -4.10 7.01
CA PRO A 245 2.81 -5.10 6.08
C PRO A 245 3.32 -4.52 4.75
N ASP A 246 2.82 -3.37 4.31
CA ASP A 246 3.30 -2.70 3.08
C ASP A 246 4.74 -2.17 3.23
N GLU A 247 5.25 -2.05 4.46
CA GLU A 247 6.64 -1.74 4.73
C GLU A 247 7.57 -2.96 4.55
N LEU A 248 7.02 -4.15 4.30
CA LEU A 248 7.77 -5.38 4.09
C LEU A 248 8.03 -5.62 2.60
N THR A 249 9.09 -6.36 2.34
CA THR A 249 9.34 -7.06 1.07
C THR A 249 9.58 -8.53 1.40
N TYR A 250 9.72 -9.37 0.38
CA TYR A 250 10.26 -10.71 0.58
C TYR A 250 11.42 -10.99 -0.37
N ARG A 251 12.23 -11.97 0.00
CA ARG A 251 13.19 -12.62 -0.90
C ARG A 251 13.18 -14.09 -0.58
N ALA A 252 13.15 -14.93 -1.61
CA ALA A 252 13.30 -16.36 -1.43
C ALA A 252 14.22 -16.96 -2.47
N TRP A 253 14.93 -18.00 -2.05
CA TRP A 253 15.88 -18.68 -2.90
C TRP A 253 16.02 -20.14 -2.50
N ARG A 254 16.47 -20.96 -3.45
CA ARG A 254 16.93 -22.32 -3.21
C ARG A 254 18.44 -22.36 -3.29
N GLU A 255 19.08 -22.94 -2.29
CA GLU A 255 20.49 -23.30 -2.37
C GLU A 255 20.62 -24.72 -2.94
N PRO A 256 21.18 -24.91 -4.14
CA PRO A 256 21.51 -26.25 -4.59
C PRO A 256 22.75 -26.76 -3.87
N ALA A 257 22.91 -28.08 -3.82
CA ALA A 257 24.20 -28.69 -3.56
C ALA A 257 25.15 -28.39 -4.74
N GLY A 258 25.80 -27.22 -4.77
CA GLY A 258 26.79 -26.90 -5.82
C GLY A 258 26.87 -25.47 -6.40
N ALA A 259 26.26 -24.45 -5.77
CA ALA A 259 26.54 -23.01 -5.92
C ALA A 259 25.66 -22.10 -6.81
N GLU A 260 24.70 -22.58 -7.62
CA GLU A 260 23.77 -21.66 -8.32
C GLU A 260 22.49 -21.37 -7.54
N VAL A 261 22.44 -20.21 -6.88
CA VAL A 261 21.26 -19.73 -6.16
C VAL A 261 20.10 -19.47 -7.13
N THR A 262 19.00 -20.20 -6.99
CA THR A 262 17.80 -20.03 -7.83
C THR A 262 16.73 -19.27 -7.05
N ALA A 263 16.18 -18.18 -7.62
CA ALA A 263 15.08 -17.45 -7.01
C ALA A 263 13.80 -18.30 -6.95
N VAL A 264 13.02 -18.13 -5.89
CA VAL A 264 11.72 -18.80 -5.70
C VAL A 264 10.66 -17.72 -5.51
N GLU A 265 9.58 -17.81 -6.29
CA GLU A 265 8.46 -16.85 -6.22
C GLU A 265 7.40 -17.32 -5.23
N PHE A 266 6.89 -16.39 -4.43
CA PHE A 266 5.76 -16.63 -3.53
C PHE A 266 4.67 -15.60 -3.83
N PRO A 267 3.82 -15.83 -4.85
CA PRO A 267 2.83 -14.84 -5.30
C PRO A 267 1.87 -14.34 -4.22
N ALA A 268 1.66 -15.13 -3.16
CA ALA A 268 0.85 -14.73 -2.02
C ALA A 268 1.47 -13.56 -1.22
N LEU A 269 2.78 -13.34 -1.29
CA LEU A 269 3.46 -12.28 -0.53
C LEU A 269 3.56 -10.94 -1.28
N GLY A 270 3.13 -10.88 -2.54
CA GLY A 270 3.17 -9.66 -3.37
C GLY A 270 4.48 -9.50 -4.10
#